data_AF-A0AAV1CDK7-F1
#
_entry.id   AF-A0AAV1CDK7-F1
#
_cell.length_a   1.000
_cell.length_b   1.000
_cell.length_c   1.000
_cell.angle_alpha   90.00
_cell.angle_beta   90.00
_cell.angle_gamma   90.00
#
_symmetry.space_group_name_H-M   'P 1'
#
loop_
_entity.id
_entity.type
_entity.pdbx_description
1 polymer ?
#
loop_
_entity_poly.entity_id
_entity_poly.type
_entity_poly.pdbx_seq_one_letter_code
_entity_poly.pdbx_strand_id
1 'polypeptide(L)'
;MYTSFILTFLCSPCHYALPSPFFHLIFQPYCALFSGTYIDKKCPFTGTVSIRGRIIAGTCHSAKMDKTIIVRRNYLHFVKKYQRYEKRHSNIPAHISPCFRVKEGDHVIIGQCRPLSKTVRFNVLKVIPAGSSGTGKKAFTGA
;
A
#
# COMPACT_ATOMS: atom_id res chain seq x y z
N MET A 1 41.74 -29.63 23.60
CA MET A 1 42.56 -29.02 24.66
C MET A 1 44.02 -29.28 24.28
N TYR A 2 44.88 -28.32 23.97
CA TYR A 2 44.76 -26.85 23.77
C TYR A 2 45.61 -26.50 22.51
N THR A 3 45.67 -25.29 21.96
CA THR A 3 45.17 -23.96 22.37
C THR A 3 44.80 -23.14 21.13
N SER A 4 43.78 -22.27 21.20
CA SER A 4 43.62 -21.17 20.24
C SER A 4 44.46 -19.99 20.71
N PHE A 5 45.37 -19.42 19.91
CA PHE A 5 45.84 -18.03 20.11
C PHE A 5 46.51 -17.45 18.84
N ILE A 6 45.85 -16.44 18.27
CA ILE A 6 46.39 -15.26 17.57
C ILE A 6 47.37 -15.47 16.39
N LEU A 7 46.93 -15.01 15.22
CA LEU A 7 47.80 -14.22 14.33
C LEU A 7 47.05 -12.99 13.80
N THR A 8 47.48 -11.80 14.28
CA THR A 8 47.57 -10.50 13.56
C THR A 8 46.37 -9.83 12.89
N PHE A 9 46.28 -8.49 12.75
CA PHE A 9 46.76 -7.30 13.49
C PHE A 9 46.29 -6.06 12.65
N LEU A 10 45.87 -4.95 13.29
CA LEU A 10 45.46 -3.67 12.64
C LEU A 10 44.21 -3.76 11.69
N CYS A 11 43.41 -2.71 11.45
CA CYS A 11 43.49 -1.29 11.82
C CYS A 11 42.08 -0.65 11.96
N SER A 12 41.96 0.37 12.82
CA SER A 12 40.93 1.43 12.77
C SER A 12 41.63 2.78 12.44
N PRO A 13 40.97 3.91 12.07
CA PRO A 13 39.54 4.17 11.77
C PRO A 13 39.28 4.97 10.44
N CYS A 14 38.03 5.41 10.20
CA CYS A 14 37.58 6.41 9.19
C CYS A 14 37.72 6.00 7.69
N HIS A 15 36.96 6.51 6.70
CA HIS A 15 35.93 7.57 6.62
C HIS A 15 35.01 7.31 5.39
N TYR A 16 33.69 7.57 5.52
CA TYR A 16 32.66 7.75 4.47
C TYR A 16 32.57 6.87 3.20
N ALA A 17 31.47 6.12 3.10
CA ALA A 17 30.59 6.15 1.92
C ALA A 17 29.13 5.85 2.33
N LEU A 18 28.18 6.72 1.95
CA LEU A 18 26.75 6.52 2.19
C LEU A 18 26.17 5.54 1.17
N PRO A 19 25.45 4.49 1.62
CA PRO A 19 24.20 4.10 0.97
C PRO A 19 23.06 4.27 1.96
N SER A 20 22.43 5.45 1.86
CA SER A 20 21.20 5.88 2.50
C SER A 20 20.25 4.78 3.06
N PRO A 21 19.77 4.88 4.31
CA PRO A 21 18.67 4.03 4.80
C PRO A 21 17.33 4.29 4.09
N PHE A 22 17.26 5.28 3.19
CA PHE A 22 16.07 5.59 2.37
C PHE A 22 15.62 4.45 1.44
N PHE A 23 16.52 3.57 0.99
CA PHE A 23 16.15 2.60 -0.05
C PHE A 23 15.39 1.36 0.47
N HIS A 24 15.47 1.05 1.77
CA HIS A 24 14.85 -0.15 2.33
C HIS A 24 13.34 -0.01 2.63
N LEU A 25 12.76 1.18 2.37
CA LEU A 25 11.35 1.51 2.65
C LEU A 25 10.42 1.41 1.43
N ILE A 26 10.94 1.25 0.21
CA ILE A 26 10.13 1.38 -1.01
C ILE A 26 9.41 0.08 -1.40
N PHE A 27 9.98 -1.09 -1.09
CA PHE A 27 9.33 -2.38 -1.34
C PHE A 27 9.50 -3.34 -0.14
N GLN A 28 8.55 -3.29 0.79
CA GLN A 28 8.23 -4.46 1.61
C GLN A 28 7.19 -5.31 0.85
N PRO A 29 7.57 -6.36 0.11
CA PRO A 29 6.65 -7.46 -0.10
C PRO A 29 6.34 -8.04 1.28
N TYR A 30 5.06 -8.12 1.62
CA TYR A 30 4.61 -8.68 2.90
C TYR A 30 5.15 -10.11 3.04
N CYS A 31 5.77 -10.44 4.18
CA CYS A 31 6.44 -11.74 4.39
C CYS A 31 5.47 -12.96 4.28
N ALA A 32 4.16 -12.72 4.27
CA ALA A 32 3.11 -13.73 4.08
C ALA A 32 2.90 -14.20 2.62
N LEU A 33 3.67 -13.71 1.64
CA LEU A 33 3.34 -13.92 0.22
C LEU A 33 3.86 -15.23 -0.38
N PHE A 34 4.89 -15.86 0.21
CA PHE A 34 5.55 -17.05 -0.35
C PHE A 34 4.97 -18.40 0.15
N SER A 35 4.22 -18.40 1.26
CA SER A 35 3.71 -19.62 1.91
C SER A 35 2.21 -19.91 1.67
N GLY A 36 1.49 -19.03 0.96
CA GLY A 36 0.05 -19.16 0.73
C GLY A 36 -0.30 -19.81 -0.61
N THR A 37 -1.00 -20.95 -0.60
CA THR A 37 -1.51 -21.65 -1.79
C THR A 37 -2.75 -20.99 -2.39
N TYR A 38 -2.63 -19.74 -2.87
CA TYR A 38 -3.70 -19.06 -3.62
C TYR A 38 -3.30 -18.89 -5.09
N ILE A 39 -4.23 -19.18 -6.00
CA ILE A 39 -3.99 -19.15 -7.45
C ILE A 39 -4.90 -18.09 -8.07
N ASP A 40 -4.39 -16.86 -8.23
CA ASP A 40 -5.15 -15.74 -8.80
C ASP A 40 -4.38 -15.02 -9.91
N LYS A 41 -4.80 -15.24 -11.16
CA LYS A 41 -4.20 -14.64 -12.37
C LYS A 41 -4.29 -13.11 -12.42
N LYS A 42 -5.12 -12.51 -11.56
CA LYS A 42 -5.37 -11.06 -11.46
C LYS A 42 -4.48 -10.35 -10.43
N CYS A 43 -3.72 -11.09 -9.63
CA CYS A 43 -2.89 -10.51 -8.57
C CYS A 43 -1.63 -9.82 -9.14
N PRO A 44 -1.13 -8.76 -8.48
CA PRO A 44 0.01 -7.99 -8.99
C PRO A 44 1.36 -8.60 -8.62
N PHE A 45 1.40 -9.58 -7.69
CA PHE A 45 2.63 -10.22 -7.22
C PHE A 45 2.87 -11.60 -7.85
N THR A 46 1.81 -12.42 -7.95
CA THR A 46 1.85 -13.80 -8.45
C THR A 46 1.18 -13.99 -9.82
N GLY A 47 0.52 -12.95 -10.33
CA GLY A 47 -0.23 -12.99 -11.59
C GLY A 47 0.42 -12.14 -12.70
N THR A 48 -0.12 -12.23 -13.91
CA THR A 48 0.38 -11.54 -15.11
C THR A 48 -0.04 -10.05 -15.19
N VAL A 49 -0.45 -9.43 -14.07
CA VAL A 49 -1.00 -8.07 -14.06
C VAL A 49 0.07 -7.06 -13.68
N SER A 50 0.65 -6.42 -14.70
CA SER A 50 1.53 -5.26 -14.51
C SER A 50 0.76 -4.05 -13.97
N ILE A 51 1.25 -3.45 -12.89
CA ILE A 51 0.81 -2.13 -12.42
C ILE A 51 1.54 -1.05 -13.23
N ARG A 52 0.81 -0.03 -13.66
CA ARG A 52 1.32 1.04 -14.53
C ARG A 52 0.54 2.33 -14.37
N GLY A 53 1.22 3.47 -14.40
CA GLY A 53 0.60 4.79 -14.29
C GLY A 53 0.39 5.22 -12.84
N ARG A 54 -0.83 5.65 -12.50
CA ARG A 54 -1.09 6.35 -11.23
C ARG A 54 -1.23 5.39 -10.06
N ILE A 55 -0.55 5.70 -8.95
CA ILE A 55 -0.79 5.10 -7.63
C ILE A 55 -1.66 6.08 -6.84
N ILE A 56 -2.74 5.59 -6.23
CA ILE A 56 -3.74 6.39 -5.51
C ILE A 56 -3.96 5.78 -4.13
N ALA A 57 -3.94 6.62 -3.09
CA ALA A 57 -4.39 6.24 -1.75
C ALA A 57 -5.85 6.63 -1.53
N GLY A 58 -6.58 5.83 -0.74
CA GLY A 58 -7.95 6.11 -0.31
C GLY A 58 -8.38 5.21 0.85
N THR A 59 -9.63 5.33 1.29
CA THR A 59 -10.21 4.49 2.36
C THR A 59 -11.15 3.44 1.80
N CYS A 60 -11.11 2.23 2.35
CA CYS A 60 -12.03 1.16 1.99
C CYS A 60 -13.44 1.53 2.45
N HIS A 61 -14.36 1.76 1.52
CA HIS A 61 -15.75 2.06 1.86
C HIS A 61 -16.55 0.79 2.10
N SER A 62 -16.39 -0.21 1.22
CA SER A 62 -17.05 -1.50 1.35
C SER A 62 -16.22 -2.62 0.74
N ALA A 63 -16.23 -3.78 1.42
CA ALA A 63 -15.51 -4.99 1.07
C ALA A 63 -16.47 -6.20 0.87
N LYS A 64 -17.71 -5.92 0.47
CA LYS A 64 -18.81 -6.90 0.39
C LYS A 64 -18.79 -7.77 -0.88
N MET A 65 -17.93 -7.45 -1.85
CA MET A 65 -17.81 -8.18 -3.11
C MET A 65 -16.59 -9.10 -3.09
N ASP A 66 -16.71 -10.26 -3.73
CA ASP A 66 -15.60 -11.19 -3.87
C ASP A 66 -14.41 -10.55 -4.59
N LYS A 67 -13.25 -10.60 -3.91
CA LYS A 67 -11.94 -10.13 -4.40
C LYS A 67 -11.96 -8.69 -4.95
N THR A 68 -12.90 -7.84 -4.53
CA THR A 68 -13.05 -6.46 -5.01
C THR A 68 -13.52 -5.54 -3.89
N ILE A 69 -12.86 -4.39 -3.70
CA ILE A 69 -13.31 -3.31 -2.81
C ILE A 69 -13.76 -2.10 -3.60
N ILE A 70 -14.65 -1.32 -2.98
CA ILE A 70 -14.90 0.06 -3.36
C ILE A 70 -14.05 0.96 -2.46
N VAL A 71 -13.07 1.64 -3.05
CA VAL A 71 -12.26 2.63 -2.34
C VAL A 71 -12.81 4.02 -2.58
N ARG A 72 -13.03 4.78 -1.51
CA ARG A 72 -13.52 6.14 -1.56
C ARG A 72 -12.36 7.12 -1.44
N ARG A 73 -12.28 8.05 -2.38
CA ARG A 73 -11.39 9.21 -2.34
C ARG A 73 -12.22 10.47 -2.13
N ASN A 74 -12.20 10.98 -0.91
CA ASN A 74 -12.76 12.28 -0.56
C ASN A 74 -11.76 13.38 -0.95
N TYR A 75 -12.24 14.49 -1.51
CA TYR A 75 -11.43 15.66 -1.84
C TYR A 75 -12.28 16.94 -1.77
N LEU A 76 -11.61 18.06 -1.50
CA LEU A 76 -12.22 19.37 -1.53
C LEU A 76 -12.11 19.94 -2.95
N HIS A 77 -13.23 20.34 -3.54
CA HIS A 77 -13.26 21.04 -4.83
C HIS A 77 -13.45 22.54 -4.56
N PHE A 78 -12.69 23.39 -5.26
CA PHE A 78 -12.73 24.85 -5.05
C PHE A 78 -13.65 25.53 -6.07
N VAL A 79 -14.68 26.22 -5.60
CA VAL A 79 -15.63 26.93 -6.45
C VAL A 79 -15.18 28.37 -6.63
N LYS A 80 -14.49 28.65 -7.75
CA LYS A 80 -13.89 29.96 -8.06
C LYS A 80 -14.83 31.15 -7.85
N LYS A 81 -16.11 31.03 -8.23
CA LYS A 81 -17.13 32.10 -8.10
C LYS A 81 -17.38 32.54 -6.66
N TYR A 82 -17.32 31.62 -5.70
CA TYR A 82 -17.69 31.88 -4.30
C TYR A 82 -16.49 31.83 -3.34
N GLN A 83 -15.29 31.52 -3.86
CA GLN A 83 -14.05 31.33 -3.09
C GLN A 83 -14.19 30.32 -1.92
N ARG A 84 -15.08 29.33 -2.06
CA ARG A 84 -15.40 28.31 -1.05
C ARG A 84 -15.05 26.91 -1.55
N TYR A 85 -14.79 26.01 -0.61
CA TYR A 85 -14.58 24.59 -0.86
C TYR A 85 -15.85 23.77 -0.65
N GLU A 86 -16.16 22.87 -1.57
CA GLU A 86 -17.21 21.86 -1.44
C GLU A 86 -16.60 20.46 -1.21
N LYS A 87 -17.24 19.65 -0.35
CA LYS A 87 -16.80 18.28 -0.06
C LYS A 87 -17.31 17.34 -1.16
N ARG A 88 -16.42 16.85 -2.04
CA ARG A 88 -16.75 15.85 -3.07
C ARG A 88 -16.08 14.50 -2.77
N HIS A 89 -16.61 13.44 -3.36
CA HIS A 89 -16.03 12.11 -3.25
C HIS A 89 -16.14 11.37 -4.58
N SER A 90 -15.19 10.45 -4.79
CA SER A 90 -15.18 9.55 -5.95
C SER A 90 -14.94 8.12 -5.48
N ASN A 91 -15.68 7.19 -6.06
CA ASN A 91 -15.61 5.77 -5.72
C ASN A 91 -14.84 5.03 -6.82
N ILE A 92 -13.76 4.37 -6.43
CA ILE A 92 -12.83 3.68 -7.32
C ILE A 92 -12.88 2.18 -6.98
N PRO A 93 -13.39 1.32 -7.88
CA PRO A 93 -13.41 -0.12 -7.65
C PRO A 93 -12.02 -0.71 -7.93
N ALA A 94 -11.50 -1.48 -6.97
CA ALA A 94 -10.17 -2.06 -7.02
C ALA A 94 -10.21 -3.56 -6.71
N HIS A 95 -9.42 -4.33 -7.48
CA HIS A 95 -9.22 -5.76 -7.23
C HIS A 95 -8.37 -5.97 -5.98
N ILE A 96 -8.67 -7.04 -5.23
CA ILE A 96 -7.93 -7.51 -4.06
C ILE A 96 -7.32 -8.87 -4.37
N SER A 97 -6.01 -9.00 -4.15
CA SER A 97 -5.38 -10.30 -3.98
C SER A 97 -5.83 -10.92 -2.64
N PRO A 98 -6.17 -12.23 -2.56
CA PRO A 98 -6.57 -12.86 -1.30
C PRO A 98 -5.46 -12.86 -0.23
N CYS A 99 -4.22 -12.45 -0.55
CA CYS A 99 -3.21 -12.07 0.44
C CYS A 99 -3.73 -11.04 1.46
N PHE A 100 -4.61 -10.13 1.02
CA PHE A 100 -5.04 -8.99 1.81
C PHE A 100 -6.44 -9.23 2.38
N ARG A 101 -6.50 -9.44 3.70
CA ARG A 101 -7.75 -9.38 4.47
C ARG A 101 -8.02 -7.92 4.83
N VAL A 102 -8.84 -7.25 4.03
CA VAL A 102 -9.18 -5.83 4.16
C VAL A 102 -10.52 -5.67 4.88
N LYS A 103 -10.62 -4.71 5.80
CA LYS A 103 -11.87 -4.33 6.47
C LYS A 103 -12.34 -2.94 6.01
N GLU A 104 -13.62 -2.65 6.25
CA GLU A 104 -14.17 -1.31 6.01
C GLU A 104 -13.45 -0.29 6.92
N GLY A 105 -13.08 0.86 6.36
CA GLY A 105 -12.28 1.89 7.05
C GLY A 105 -10.76 1.79 6.87
N ASP A 106 -10.20 0.67 6.39
CA ASP A 106 -8.75 0.55 6.18
C ASP A 106 -8.24 1.52 5.10
N HIS A 107 -7.03 2.05 5.30
CA HIS A 107 -6.35 2.88 4.32
C HIS A 107 -5.63 1.98 3.30
N VAL A 108 -5.93 2.14 2.01
CA VAL A 108 -5.34 1.31 0.95
C VAL A 108 -4.65 2.15 -0.11
N ILE A 109 -3.50 1.64 -0.53
CA ILE A 109 -2.73 2.13 -1.67
C ILE A 109 -3.06 1.22 -2.85
N ILE A 110 -3.48 1.82 -3.95
CA ILE A 110 -3.97 1.13 -5.15
C ILE A 110 -3.14 1.54 -6.36
N GLY A 111 -2.72 0.58 -7.17
CA GLY A 111 -2.06 0.81 -8.46
C GLY A 111 -3.05 0.74 -9.62
N GLN A 112 -2.94 1.67 -10.57
CA GLN A 112 -3.60 1.57 -11.87
C GLN A 112 -3.05 0.36 -12.66
N CYS A 113 -3.92 -0.34 -13.39
CA CYS A 113 -3.62 -1.57 -14.11
C CYS A 113 -4.15 -1.54 -15.56
N ARG A 114 -3.92 -2.63 -16.32
CA ARG A 114 -4.81 -2.97 -17.44
C ARG A 114 -6.24 -3.22 -16.93
N PRO A 115 -7.30 -3.03 -17.74
CA PRO A 115 -8.66 -3.39 -17.32
C PRO A 115 -8.73 -4.88 -16.93
N LEU A 116 -9.28 -5.17 -15.75
CA LEU A 116 -9.47 -6.53 -15.22
C LEU A 116 -10.93 -6.99 -15.31
N SER A 117 -11.85 -6.03 -15.37
CA SER A 117 -13.28 -6.22 -15.65
C SER A 117 -13.85 -4.93 -16.26
N LYS A 118 -15.17 -4.88 -16.53
CA LYS A 118 -15.88 -3.69 -17.04
C LYS A 118 -15.54 -2.42 -16.26
N THR A 119 -15.50 -2.51 -14.93
CA THR A 119 -15.30 -1.37 -14.03
C THR A 119 -13.94 -1.39 -13.32
N VAL A 120 -13.38 -2.56 -13.03
CA VAL A 120 -12.14 -2.68 -12.24
C VAL A 120 -10.92 -2.45 -13.13
N ARG A 121 -10.23 -1.33 -12.89
CA ARG A 121 -9.00 -0.89 -13.60
C ARG A 121 -7.82 -0.64 -12.65
N PHE A 122 -7.99 -1.01 -11.38
CA PHE A 122 -7.09 -0.75 -10.27
C PHE A 122 -6.92 -2.02 -9.42
N ASN A 123 -5.78 -2.18 -8.75
CA ASN A 123 -5.43 -3.35 -7.94
C ASN A 123 -4.73 -2.92 -6.65
N VAL A 124 -5.08 -3.53 -5.52
CA VAL A 124 -4.52 -3.17 -4.20
C VAL A 124 -3.05 -3.59 -4.10
N LEU A 125 -2.21 -2.64 -3.69
CA LEU A 125 -0.76 -2.81 -3.50
C LEU A 125 -0.39 -3.02 -2.04
N LYS A 126 -0.91 -2.16 -1.15
CA LYS A 126 -0.58 -2.14 0.27
C LYS A 126 -1.81 -1.71 1.06
N VAL A 127 -2.05 -2.44 2.15
CA VAL A 127 -3.06 -2.11 3.17
C VAL A 127 -2.33 -1.52 4.36
N ILE A 128 -2.83 -0.40 4.85
CA ILE A 128 -2.41 0.24 6.09
C ILE A 128 -3.59 0.07 7.05
N PRO A 129 -3.53 -0.90 7.99
CA PRO A 129 -4.64 -1.19 8.88
C PRO A 129 -4.87 -0.01 9.82
N ALA A 130 -6.13 0.38 10.02
CA ALA A 130 -6.49 1.58 10.79
C ALA A 130 -5.93 1.59 12.24
N GLY A 131 -5.70 0.41 12.84
CA GLY A 131 -5.11 0.26 14.18
C GLY A 131 -3.60 0.52 14.28
N SER A 132 -2.90 0.72 13.17
CA SER A 132 -1.45 1.01 13.17
C SER A 132 -1.12 2.50 13.32
N SER A 133 -2.04 3.38 12.97
CA SER A 133 -1.98 4.81 13.26
C SER A 133 -2.65 5.09 14.59
N GLY A 134 -1.87 5.49 15.60
CA GLY A 134 -2.32 5.59 16.99
C GLY A 134 -3.61 6.40 17.21
N THR A 135 -4.47 5.85 18.07
CA THR A 135 -5.56 6.48 18.83
C THR A 135 -6.20 7.73 18.22
N GLY A 136 -7.37 7.54 17.59
CA GLY A 136 -8.51 8.44 17.83
C GLY A 136 -8.57 9.78 17.10
N LYS A 137 -7.73 10.06 16.10
CA LYS A 137 -8.00 11.20 15.19
C LYS A 137 -9.17 10.86 14.27
N LYS A 138 -10.37 11.34 14.64
CA LYS A 138 -11.63 11.19 13.87
C LYS A 138 -11.36 11.48 12.37
N ALA A 139 -11.60 10.49 11.52
CA ALA A 139 -11.33 10.60 10.08
C ALA A 139 -12.29 11.59 9.41
N PHE A 140 -11.88 12.86 9.38
CA PHE A 140 -12.53 14.00 8.70
C PHE A 140 -14.07 14.00 8.75
N THR A 141 -14.65 13.79 9.93
CA THR A 141 -16.03 14.17 10.25
C THR A 141 -16.11 15.70 10.36
N GLY A 142 -15.91 16.38 9.23
CA GLY A 142 -16.17 17.80 9.14
C GLY A 142 -17.67 18.02 9.17
N ALA A 143 -18.19 18.44 10.32
CA ALA A 143 -19.14 19.54 10.32
C ALA A 143 -18.45 20.71 9.60
#